data_AF-A0A853I7G1-F1
#
_entry.id   AF-A0A853I7G1-F1
#
_cell.length_a   1.000
_cell.length_b   1.000
_cell.length_c   1.000
_cell.angle_alpha   90.00
_cell.angle_beta   90.00
_cell.angle_gamma   90.00
#
_symmetry.space_group_name_H-M   'P 1'
#
loop_
_entity.id
_entity.type
_entity.pdbx_description
1 polymer ?
#
loop_
_entity_poly.entity_id
_entity_poly.type
_entity_poly.pdbx_seq_one_letter_code
_entity_poly.pdbx_strand_id
1 'polypeptide(L)'
;MDIFKKSYLGLVFATACLIYSTANAAWTKVYCAKEDGSDWYWLKDGNDNQVTISGYWGRYPLANFKYAQYFSVYKWEYKEIQSQCKNDYVAQPAANDKSGWYIFQVYSPYGETYYAPGKYDIYDLTAREICNYGFC
;
A
#
# COMPACT_ATOMS: atom_id res chain seq x y z
N MET A 1 -36.08 51.38 -12.38
CA MET A 1 -35.97 50.08 -13.08
C MET A 1 -34.63 49.50 -12.66
N ASP A 2 -34.55 48.89 -11.47
CA ASP A 2 -33.28 48.39 -10.91
C ASP A 2 -33.54 47.12 -10.12
N ILE A 3 -33.70 46.00 -10.82
CA ILE A 3 -33.80 44.66 -10.24
C ILE A 3 -32.80 43.75 -10.96
N PHE A 4 -31.51 44.07 -10.92
CA PHE A 4 -30.45 43.14 -11.35
C PHE A 4 -29.16 43.35 -10.54
N LYS A 5 -29.23 43.13 -9.22
CA LYS A 5 -28.05 42.86 -8.39
C LYS A 5 -28.30 41.60 -7.57
N LYS A 6 -28.44 40.46 -8.25
CA LYS A 6 -28.46 39.13 -7.64
C LYS A 6 -27.50 38.20 -8.39
N SER A 7 -26.77 37.42 -7.60
CA SER A 7 -26.30 36.08 -7.96
C SER A 7 -25.04 35.93 -8.81
N TYR A 8 -23.93 36.58 -8.43
CA TYR A 8 -22.60 36.13 -8.91
C TYR A 8 -21.63 35.70 -7.80
N LEU A 9 -21.90 36.02 -6.53
CA LEU A 9 -21.01 35.62 -5.42
C LEU A 9 -21.19 34.17 -4.95
N GLY A 10 -22.33 33.53 -5.23
CA GLY A 10 -22.61 32.16 -4.78
C GLY A 10 -22.00 31.06 -5.66
N LEU A 11 -21.63 31.38 -6.91
CA LEU A 11 -21.19 30.37 -7.88
C LEU A 11 -19.68 30.07 -7.83
N VAL A 12 -18.89 30.94 -7.19
CA VAL A 12 -17.42 30.79 -7.13
C VAL A 12 -16.99 29.89 -5.96
N PHE A 13 -17.82 29.72 -4.93
CA PHE A 13 -17.49 28.90 -3.76
C PHE A 13 -17.76 27.39 -3.94
N ALA A 14 -18.63 27.01 -4.88
CA ALA A 14 -18.95 25.60 -5.14
C ALA A 14 -17.88 24.87 -5.98
N THR A 15 -17.02 25.61 -6.69
CA THR A 15 -16.01 25.04 -7.60
C THR A 15 -14.69 24.69 -6.92
N ALA A 16 -14.47 25.09 -5.66
CA ALA A 16 -13.22 24.87 -4.94
C ALA A 16 -13.11 23.50 -4.22
N CYS A 17 -14.19 22.71 -4.15
CA CYS A 17 -14.21 21.43 -3.43
C CYS A 17 -13.89 20.19 -4.28
N LEU A 18 -13.50 20.33 -5.55
CA LEU A 18 -13.18 19.19 -6.43
C LEU A 18 -11.68 18.91 -6.52
N ILE A 19 -10.96 19.03 -5.40
CA ILE A 19 -9.63 18.40 -5.31
C ILE A 19 -9.88 16.91 -5.08
N TYR A 20 -10.16 16.18 -6.16
CA TYR A 20 -10.22 14.73 -6.15
C TYR A 20 -8.83 14.19 -5.81
N SER A 21 -8.64 13.77 -4.56
CA SER A 21 -7.50 12.92 -4.18
C SER A 21 -7.63 11.63 -4.97
N THR A 22 -6.80 11.45 -6.01
CA THR A 22 -6.73 10.18 -6.75
C THR A 22 -6.02 9.15 -5.87
N ALA A 23 -6.75 8.54 -4.95
CA ALA A 23 -6.33 7.30 -4.32
C ALA A 23 -6.37 6.21 -5.40
N ASN A 24 -5.28 6.08 -6.16
CA ASN A 24 -5.15 5.04 -7.16
C ASN A 24 -4.95 3.71 -6.44
N ALA A 25 -6.03 2.95 -6.29
CA ALA A 25 -5.95 1.57 -5.87
C ALA A 25 -5.09 0.80 -6.88
N ALA A 26 -3.99 0.23 -6.40
CA ALA A 26 -3.15 -0.69 -7.12
C ALA A 26 -3.56 -2.13 -6.79
N TRP A 27 -3.16 -3.07 -7.64
CA TRP A 27 -3.30 -4.51 -7.38
C TRP A 27 -1.93 -5.13 -7.25
N THR A 28 -1.78 -6.08 -6.34
CA THR A 28 -0.55 -6.86 -6.17
C THR A 28 -0.87 -8.34 -6.10
N LYS A 29 0.05 -9.18 -6.58
CA LYS A 29 -0.01 -10.62 -6.38
C LYS A 29 0.33 -10.95 -4.93
N VAL A 30 -0.11 -12.12 -4.45
CA VAL A 30 0.18 -12.61 -3.10
C VAL A 30 0.94 -13.92 -3.16
N TYR A 31 1.99 -14.05 -2.36
CA TYR A 31 2.61 -15.33 -2.05
C TYR A 31 2.53 -15.58 -0.54
N CYS A 32 2.57 -16.86 -0.16
CA CYS A 32 2.73 -17.29 1.22
C CYS A 32 4.20 -17.68 1.40
N ALA A 33 4.88 -17.10 2.39
CA ALA A 33 6.27 -17.39 2.68
C ALA A 33 6.49 -17.65 4.17
N LYS A 34 7.55 -18.38 4.51
CA LYS A 34 8.06 -18.37 5.89
C LYS A 34 8.56 -16.98 6.24
N GLU A 35 8.50 -16.60 7.52
CA GLU A 35 8.89 -15.25 7.97
C GLU A 35 10.36 -14.91 7.64
N ASP A 36 11.23 -15.92 7.55
CA ASP A 36 12.65 -15.78 7.18
C ASP A 36 12.91 -15.77 5.67
N GLY A 37 11.87 -15.99 4.86
CA GLY A 37 11.91 -16.11 3.40
C GLY A 37 12.65 -17.35 2.89
N SER A 38 12.87 -18.38 3.72
CA SER A 38 13.54 -19.63 3.33
C SER A 38 12.71 -20.51 2.39
N ASP A 39 11.40 -20.38 2.45
CA ASP A 39 10.45 -21.10 1.60
C ASP A 39 9.25 -20.20 1.28
N TRP A 40 8.70 -20.35 0.07
CA TRP A 40 7.55 -19.59 -0.39
C TRP A 40 6.82 -20.29 -1.54
N TYR A 41 5.53 -19.97 -1.69
CA TYR A 41 4.73 -20.39 -2.83
C TYR A 41 3.70 -19.32 -3.20
N TRP A 42 3.36 -19.24 -4.49
CA TRP A 42 2.27 -18.36 -4.94
C TRP A 42 0.95 -18.79 -4.32
N LEU A 43 0.23 -17.83 -3.73
CA LEU A 43 -1.15 -18.08 -3.33
C LEU A 43 -2.00 -18.18 -4.60
N LYS A 44 -2.76 -19.26 -4.74
CA LYS A 44 -3.57 -19.54 -5.92
C LYS A 44 -5.02 -19.79 -5.56
N ASP A 45 -5.92 -19.39 -6.46
CA ASP A 45 -7.35 -19.66 -6.38
C ASP A 45 -7.70 -21.09 -6.83
N GLY A 46 -8.99 -21.45 -6.77
CA GLY A 46 -9.47 -22.76 -7.20
C GLY A 46 -9.29 -23.08 -8.69
N ASN A 47 -8.90 -22.09 -9.51
CA ASN A 47 -8.64 -22.22 -10.93
C ASN A 47 -7.12 -22.18 -11.26
N ASP A 48 -6.26 -22.29 -10.23
CA ASP A 48 -4.79 -22.21 -10.34
C ASP A 48 -4.25 -20.82 -10.76
N ASN A 49 -5.07 -19.77 -10.69
CA ASN A 49 -4.61 -18.40 -10.93
C ASN A 49 -4.00 -17.80 -9.66
N GLN A 50 -3.01 -16.91 -9.81
CA GLN A 50 -2.43 -16.18 -8.69
C GLN A 50 -3.45 -15.23 -8.06
N VAL A 51 -3.63 -15.32 -6.74
CA VAL A 51 -4.51 -14.41 -5.99
C VAL A 51 -3.91 -13.01 -5.99
N THR A 52 -4.77 -12.02 -6.24
CA THR A 52 -4.41 -10.60 -6.19
C THR A 52 -5.24 -9.87 -5.14
N ILE A 53 -4.65 -8.87 -4.50
CA ILE A 53 -5.30 -8.00 -3.51
C ILE A 53 -5.14 -6.52 -3.92
N SER A 54 -6.17 -5.72 -3.66
CA SER A 54 -6.19 -4.28 -3.92
C SER A 54 -5.61 -3.51 -2.74
N GLY A 55 -4.97 -2.38 -3.00
CA GLY A 55 -4.34 -1.57 -1.97
C GLY A 55 -3.45 -0.48 -2.55
N TYR A 56 -2.41 -0.09 -1.83
CA TYR A 56 -1.47 0.92 -2.31
C TYR A 56 -0.04 0.67 -1.81
N TRP A 57 0.94 0.97 -2.65
CA TRP A 57 2.35 0.86 -2.29
C TRP A 57 2.78 2.04 -1.42
N GLY A 58 3.67 1.77 -0.48
CA GLY A 58 4.31 2.78 0.35
C GLY A 58 5.71 2.39 0.77
N ARG A 59 6.37 3.32 1.46
CA ARG A 59 7.73 3.14 1.98
C ARG A 59 7.72 3.33 3.49
N TYR A 60 8.22 2.34 4.20
CA TYR A 60 8.48 2.41 5.62
C TYR A 60 9.88 2.98 5.83
N PRO A 61 10.02 4.21 6.36
CA PRO A 61 11.33 4.82 6.57
C PRO A 61 12.08 4.08 7.68
N LEU A 62 13.35 3.78 7.41
CA LEU A 62 14.31 3.20 8.33
C LEU A 62 15.41 4.23 8.63
N ALA A 63 16.20 3.98 9.69
CA ALA A 63 17.34 4.82 10.02
C ALA A 63 18.38 4.85 8.88
N ASN A 64 19.23 5.88 8.87
CA ASN A 64 20.36 6.03 7.94
C ASN A 64 19.94 6.11 6.46
N PHE A 65 18.88 6.86 6.17
CA PHE A 65 18.37 7.07 4.80
C PHE A 65 17.99 5.78 4.08
N LYS A 66 17.47 4.81 4.83
CA LYS A 66 16.99 3.53 4.30
C LYS A 66 15.48 3.45 4.33
N TYR A 67 14.92 2.52 3.58
CA TYR A 67 13.50 2.20 3.65
C TYR A 67 13.22 0.73 3.31
N ALA A 68 12.11 0.23 3.81
CA ALA A 68 11.48 -0.99 3.31
C ALA A 68 10.23 -0.62 2.50
N GLN A 69 9.84 -1.46 1.54
CA GLN A 69 8.59 -1.26 0.81
C GLN A 69 7.47 -2.08 1.43
N TYR A 70 6.27 -1.52 1.44
CA TYR A 70 5.07 -2.20 1.89
C TYR A 70 3.91 -2.03 0.91
N PHE A 71 2.95 -2.94 0.98
CA PHE A 71 1.65 -2.79 0.34
C PHE A 71 0.57 -2.67 1.42
N SER A 72 -0.21 -1.61 1.37
CA SER A 72 -1.20 -1.30 2.41
C SER A 72 -2.58 -1.84 2.04
N VAL A 73 -3.20 -2.58 2.96
CA VAL A 73 -4.48 -3.28 2.77
C VAL A 73 -5.34 -3.21 4.02
N TYR A 74 -6.66 -3.37 3.86
CA TYR A 74 -7.55 -3.44 5.00
C TYR A 74 -7.35 -4.73 5.82
N LYS A 75 -7.56 -4.62 7.14
CA LYS A 75 -7.43 -5.73 8.10
C LYS A 75 -8.26 -6.97 7.73
N TRP A 76 -9.47 -6.80 7.20
CA TRP A 76 -10.30 -7.95 6.79
C TRP A 76 -9.77 -8.63 5.53
N GLU A 77 -9.29 -7.87 4.56
CA GLU A 77 -8.70 -8.43 3.31
C GLU A 77 -7.41 -9.18 3.62
N TYR A 78 -6.53 -8.61 4.48
CA TYR A 78 -5.33 -9.30 4.94
C TYR A 78 -5.67 -10.62 5.66
N LYS A 79 -6.68 -10.60 6.54
CA LYS A 79 -7.11 -11.80 7.28
C LYS A 79 -7.60 -12.89 6.33
N GLU A 80 -8.34 -12.52 5.29
CA GLU A 80 -8.83 -13.46 4.28
C GLU A 80 -7.68 -14.11 3.50
N ILE A 81 -6.72 -13.34 3.00
CA ILE A 81 -5.57 -13.93 2.28
C ILE A 81 -4.65 -14.72 3.20
N GLN A 82 -4.40 -14.25 4.43
CA GLN A 82 -3.58 -14.96 5.40
C GLN A 82 -4.17 -16.31 5.79
N SER A 83 -5.51 -16.40 5.88
CA SER A 83 -6.19 -17.66 6.21
C SER A 83 -6.05 -18.76 5.15
N GLN A 84 -5.59 -18.40 3.96
CA GLN A 84 -5.34 -19.35 2.86
C GLN A 84 -3.88 -19.85 2.85
N CYS A 85 -3.00 -19.24 3.64
CA CYS A 85 -1.64 -19.74 3.81
C CYS A 85 -1.61 -20.96 4.74
N LYS A 86 -0.66 -21.88 4.49
CA LYS A 86 -0.38 -23.02 5.38
C LYS A 86 0.09 -22.51 6.74
N ASN A 87 -0.04 -23.36 7.76
CA ASN A 87 0.56 -23.10 9.07
C ASN A 87 2.06 -22.78 8.91
N ASP A 88 2.54 -21.81 9.69
CA ASP A 88 3.91 -21.27 9.66
C ASP A 88 4.28 -20.47 8.38
N TYR A 89 3.31 -20.14 7.54
CA TYR A 89 3.49 -19.21 6.41
C TYR A 89 2.67 -17.93 6.62
N VAL A 90 3.23 -16.83 6.15
CA VAL A 90 2.64 -15.49 6.20
C VAL A 90 2.41 -14.98 4.79
N ALA A 91 1.29 -14.31 4.57
CA ALA A 91 0.95 -13.71 3.29
C ALA A 91 1.82 -12.46 3.07
N GLN A 92 2.42 -12.34 1.88
CA GLN A 92 3.25 -11.22 1.50
C GLN A 92 2.93 -10.73 0.08
N PRO A 93 3.04 -9.41 -0.18
CA PRO A 93 2.77 -8.84 -1.50
C PRO A 93 3.96 -9.04 -2.45
N ALA A 94 3.65 -9.28 -3.71
CA ALA A 94 4.59 -9.33 -4.83
C ALA A 94 4.14 -8.39 -5.95
N ALA A 95 4.97 -7.39 -6.26
CA ALA A 95 4.72 -6.51 -7.39
C ALA A 95 4.81 -7.28 -8.73
N ASN A 96 5.72 -8.25 -8.81
CA ASN A 96 5.86 -9.18 -9.92
C ASN A 96 6.73 -10.38 -9.49
N ASP A 97 6.94 -11.32 -10.41
CA ASP A 97 7.68 -12.57 -10.24
C ASP A 97 9.20 -12.40 -10.06
N LYS A 98 9.73 -11.18 -10.21
CA LYS A 98 11.13 -10.82 -9.97
C LYS A 98 11.29 -9.69 -8.94
N SER A 99 10.22 -9.33 -8.24
CA SER A 99 10.29 -8.23 -7.27
C SER A 99 11.06 -8.65 -6.01
N GLY A 100 11.56 -7.67 -5.27
CA GLY A 100 12.13 -7.91 -3.95
C GLY A 100 11.08 -8.37 -2.93
N TRP A 101 11.53 -8.60 -1.71
CA TRP A 101 10.69 -8.95 -0.58
C TRP A 101 10.02 -7.71 0.02
N TYR A 102 8.71 -7.79 0.23
CA TYR A 102 7.86 -6.71 0.71
C TYR A 102 6.92 -7.23 1.78
N ILE A 103 6.39 -6.33 2.61
CA ILE A 103 5.46 -6.67 3.71
C ILE A 103 4.13 -5.98 3.53
N PHE A 104 3.07 -6.52 4.13
CA PHE A 104 1.81 -5.79 4.22
C PHE A 104 1.87 -4.76 5.34
N GLN A 105 1.39 -3.55 5.06
CA GLN A 105 0.88 -2.67 6.10
C GLN A 105 -0.62 -2.95 6.22
N VAL A 106 -1.06 -3.33 7.40
CA VAL A 106 -2.45 -3.68 7.67
C VAL A 106 -3.07 -2.56 8.48
N TYR A 107 -4.13 -1.95 7.93
CA TYR A 107 -4.83 -0.86 8.60
C TYR A 107 -6.30 -1.17 8.85
N SER A 108 -6.84 -0.50 9.86
CA SER A 108 -8.24 -0.53 10.23
C SER A 108 -8.84 0.87 10.13
N PRO A 109 -10.12 1.03 9.73
CA PRO A 109 -10.81 2.31 9.84
C PRO A 109 -10.90 2.83 11.27
N TYR A 110 -10.67 1.97 12.28
CA TYR A 110 -10.68 2.34 13.69
C TYR A 110 -9.30 2.83 14.21
N GLY A 111 -8.32 3.01 13.34
CA GLY A 111 -7.04 3.66 13.64
C GLY A 111 -5.87 2.73 13.94
N GLU A 112 -6.10 1.42 14.10
CA GLU A 112 -5.00 0.45 14.19
C GLU A 112 -4.26 0.34 12.86
N THR A 113 -2.94 0.48 12.89
CA THR A 113 -2.07 0.17 11.75
C THR A 113 -0.86 -0.61 12.25
N TYR A 114 -0.52 -1.72 11.59
CA TYR A 114 0.66 -2.51 11.89
C TYR A 114 1.28 -3.06 10.62
N TYR A 115 2.54 -3.50 10.71
CA TYR A 115 3.19 -4.23 9.63
C TYR A 115 3.08 -5.72 9.90
N ALA A 116 2.58 -6.47 8.92
CA ALA A 116 2.51 -7.92 8.99
C ALA A 116 3.91 -8.54 9.08
N PRO A 117 4.05 -9.70 9.75
CA PRO A 117 5.31 -10.44 9.76
C PRO A 117 5.71 -10.88 8.34
N GLY A 118 7.00 -11.11 8.14
CA GLY A 118 7.56 -11.53 6.87
C GLY A 118 8.92 -10.90 6.58
N LYS A 119 9.59 -11.45 5.57
CA LYS A 119 10.86 -10.92 5.08
C LYS A 119 10.64 -9.64 4.27
N TYR A 120 11.55 -8.68 4.37
CA TYR A 120 11.57 -7.52 3.50
C TYR A 120 13.00 -7.15 3.13
N ASP A 121 13.16 -6.59 1.93
CA ASP A 121 14.42 -6.02 1.50
C ASP A 121 14.54 -4.56 1.97
N ILE A 122 15.78 -4.16 2.22
CA ILE A 122 16.12 -2.80 2.63
C ILE A 122 16.77 -2.09 1.45
N TYR A 123 16.28 -0.88 1.17
CA TYR A 123 16.71 -0.03 0.07
C TYR A 123 17.30 1.26 0.62
N ASP A 124 18.29 1.81 -0.06
CA ASP A 124 18.81 3.15 0.23
C ASP A 124 18.01 4.21 -0.52
N LEU A 125 17.81 5.37 0.11
CA LEU A 125 17.35 6.57 -0.58
C LEU A 125 18.45 7.06 -1.53
N THR A 126 18.03 7.51 -2.71
CA THR A 126 18.93 8.19 -3.64
C THR A 126 19.36 9.55 -3.07
N ALA A 127 20.51 10.07 -3.51
CA ALA A 127 20.97 11.41 -3.14
C ALA A 127 19.89 12.48 -3.37
N ARG A 128 19.16 12.40 -4.50
CA ARG A 128 18.05 13.30 -4.81
C ARG A 128 16.92 13.21 -3.78
N GLU A 129 16.56 12.01 -3.34
CA GLU A 129 15.53 11.83 -2.31
C GLU A 129 15.99 12.37 -0.96
N ILE A 130 17.27 12.19 -0.61
CA ILE A 130 17.86 12.78 0.61
C ILE A 130 17.82 14.31 0.55
N CYS A 131 18.14 14.92 -0.60
CA CYS A 131 18.00 16.36 -0.79
C CYS A 131 16.56 16.84 -0.58
N ASN A 132 15.56 16.08 -1.05
CA ASN A 132 14.15 16.42 -0.85
C ASN A 132 13.75 16.41 0.64
N TYR A 133 14.51 15.72 1.50
CA TYR A 133 14.34 15.76 2.96
C TYR A 133 15.16 16.87 3.64
N GLY A 134 15.89 17.70 2.90
CA GLY A 134 16.62 18.86 3.42
C GLY A 134 18.03 18.57 3.97
N PHE A 135 18.64 17.44 3.60
CA PHE A 135 19.97 17.03 4.05
C PHE A 135 21.08 17.26 3.00
N CYS A 136 20.93 18.28 2.16
CA CYS A 136 21.82 18.60 1.05
C CYS A 136 22.63 19.88 1.27
#